data_AF-A0A1V5KEG8-F1
#
_entry.id   AF-A0A1V5KEG8-F1
#
_cell.length_a   1.000
_cell.length_b   1.000
_cell.length_c   1.000
_cell.angle_alpha   90.00
_cell.angle_beta   90.00
_cell.angle_gamma   90.00
#
_symmetry.space_group_name_H-M   'P 1'
#
loop_
_entity.id
_entity.type
_entity.pdbx_description
1 polymer ?
#
loop_
_entity_poly.entity_id
_entity_poly.type
_entity_poly.pdbx_seq_one_letter_code
_entity_poly.pdbx_strand_id
1 'polypeptide(L)' 'MTKIFLSVGKGSGAQVKDILGAITGETGIGGNQVGRIDMQERNTFVHVDSTQADLVVQKMNGKRIKGAKIFAEKAKN' A
#
# COMPACT_ATOMS: atom_id res chain seq x y z
N MET A 1 4.13 3.08 14.12
CA MET A 1 3.24 2.85 12.96
C MET A 1 3.39 4.02 12.00
N THR A 2 3.61 3.72 10.73
CA THR A 2 3.79 4.73 9.68
C THR A 2 2.69 4.58 8.65
N LYS A 3 2.11 5.71 8.24
CA LYS A 3 1.10 5.77 7.20
C LYS A 3 1.78 5.86 5.84
N ILE A 4 1.41 4.96 4.94
CA ILE A 4 1.89 4.89 3.56
C ILE A 4 0.76 5.37 2.67
N PHE A 5 1.05 6.31 1.79
CA PHE A 5 0.18 6.72 0.70
C PHE A 5 0.45 5.85 -0.52
N LEU A 6 -0.61 5.38 -1.15
CA LEU A 6 -0.61 4.68 -2.42
C LEU A 6 -1.51 5.44 -3.41
N SER A 7 -1.00 5.70 -4.61
CA SER A 7 -1.74 6.41 -5.67
C SER A 7 -2.86 5.60 -6.35
N VAL A 8 -3.30 4.51 -5.73
CA VAL A 8 -4.37 3.63 -6.25
C VAL A 8 -5.56 3.66 -5.32
N GLY A 9 -6.76 3.69 -5.88
CA GLY A 9 -7.99 3.65 -5.13
C GLY A 9 -9.04 2.77 -5.79
N LYS A 10 -10.28 2.88 -5.31
CA LYS A 10 -11.43 2.12 -5.85
C LYS A 10 -11.68 2.42 -7.33
N GLY A 11 -11.39 3.63 -7.79
CA GLY A 11 -11.58 4.04 -9.19
C GLY A 11 -10.72 3.24 -10.18
N SER A 12 -9.66 2.58 -9.71
CA SER A 12 -8.83 1.68 -10.52
C SER A 12 -9.33 0.21 -10.48
N GLY A 13 -10.48 -0.05 -9.84
CA GLY A 13 -10.97 -1.41 -9.61
C GLY A 13 -10.18 -2.21 -8.58
N ALA A 14 -9.28 -1.57 -7.83
CA ALA A 14 -8.56 -2.21 -6.74
C ALA A 14 -9.46 -2.35 -5.50
N GLN A 15 -9.35 -3.47 -4.81
CA GLN A 15 -10.02 -3.70 -3.52
C GLN A 15 -9.00 -3.81 -2.40
N VAL A 16 -9.46 -3.66 -1.15
CA VAL A 16 -8.61 -3.76 0.05
C VAL A 16 -7.79 -5.06 0.07
N LYS A 17 -8.40 -6.19 -0.32
CA LYS A 17 -7.71 -7.49 -0.43
C LYS A 17 -6.59 -7.50 -1.48
N ASP A 18 -6.75 -6.76 -2.59
CA ASP A 18 -5.71 -6.67 -3.62
C ASP A 18 -4.53 -5.85 -3.10
N ILE A 19 -4.78 -4.77 -2.34
CA ILE A 19 -3.73 -3.97 -1.71
C ILE A 19 -2.97 -4.77 -0.66
N LEU A 20 -3.70 -5.47 0.22
CA LEU A 20 -3.11 -6.34 1.22
C LEU A 20 -2.28 -7.45 0.56
N GLY A 21 -2.83 -8.11 -0.46
CA GLY A 21 -2.15 -9.15 -1.23
C GLY A 21 -0.91 -8.62 -1.96
N ALA A 22 -0.99 -7.43 -2.56
CA ALA A 22 0.16 -6.81 -3.22
C ALA A 22 1.26 -6.46 -2.23
N ILE A 23 0.93 -5.87 -1.08
CA ILE A 23 1.94 -5.53 -0.07
C ILE A 23 2.59 -6.81 0.47
N THR A 24 1.80 -7.77 0.93
CA THR A 24 2.32 -9.03 1.48
C THR A 24 3.11 -9.83 0.46
N GLY A 25 2.66 -9.89 -0.80
CA GLY A 25 3.34 -10.59 -1.89
C GLY A 25 4.63 -9.91 -2.38
N GLU A 26 4.63 -8.58 -2.52
CA GLU A 26 5.80 -7.84 -3.07
C GLU A 26 6.88 -7.57 -2.03
N THR A 27 6.49 -7.41 -0.75
CA THR A 27 7.43 -7.10 0.35
C THR A 27 7.78 -8.33 1.17
N GLY A 28 6.95 -9.37 1.15
CA GLY A 28 7.10 -10.54 2.03
C GLY A 28 6.69 -10.29 3.48
N ILE A 29 6.16 -9.11 3.82
CA ILE A 29 5.72 -8.83 5.19
C ILE A 29 4.43 -9.59 5.50
N GLY A 30 4.30 -10.03 6.75
CA GLY A 30 3.09 -10.72 7.19
C GLY A 30 1.90 -9.77 7.20
N GLY A 31 0.71 -10.27 6.86
CA GLY A 31 -0.54 -9.49 6.92
C GLY A 31 -0.79 -8.86 8.31
N ASN A 32 -0.27 -9.46 9.38
CA ASN A 32 -0.33 -8.92 10.74
C ASN A 32 0.50 -7.63 10.94
N GLN A 33 1.49 -7.38 10.08
CA GLN A 33 2.28 -6.14 10.10
C GLN A 33 1.61 -5.01 9.30
N VAL A 34 0.59 -5.36 8.51
CA VAL A 34 -0.28 -4.42 7.81
C VAL A 34 -1.49 -4.18 8.70
N GLY A 35 -1.58 -2.97 9.25
CA GLY A 35 -2.70 -2.56 10.08
C GLY A 35 -3.88 -2.07 9.24
N ARG A 36 -4.37 -0.89 9.58
CA ARG A 36 -5.55 -0.31 8.96
C ARG A 36 -5.28 0.14 7.52
N ILE A 37 -6.13 -0.30 6.60
CA ILE A 37 -6.15 0.10 5.19
C ILE A 37 -7.38 0.99 4.96
N ASP A 38 -7.15 2.26 4.63
CA ASP A 38 -8.17 3.24 4.27
C ASP A 38 -8.12 3.51 2.77
N MET A 39 -9.04 2.91 2.02
CA MET A 39 -9.11 3.03 0.57
C MET A 39 -10.13 4.09 0.15
N GLN A 40 -9.66 5.13 -0.54
CA GLN A 40 -10.46 6.17 -1.16
C GLN A 40 -10.69 5.88 -2.66
N GLU A 41 -11.40 6.77 -3.34
CA GLU A 41 -11.69 6.61 -4.76
C GLU A 41 -10.43 6.72 -5.63
N ARG A 42 -9.54 7.68 -5.33
CA ARG A 42 -8.32 7.95 -6.11
C ARG A 42 -7.03 7.40 -5.49
N ASN A 43 -7.02 7.15 -4.19
CA ASN A 43 -5.82 6.78 -3.45
C ASN A 43 -6.15 5.84 -2.28
N THR A 44 -5.13 5.26 -1.67
CA THR A 44 -5.26 4.37 -0.51
C THR A 44 -4.19 4.70 0.50
N PHE A 45 -4.55 4.68 1.77
CA PHE A 45 -3.65 4.83 2.88
C PHE A 45 -3.54 3.52 3.64
N VAL A 46 -2.31 3.10 3.92
CA VAL A 46 -2.04 1.86 4.66
C VAL A 46 -1.17 2.16 5.86
N HIS A 47 -1.55 1.67 7.03
CA HIS A 47 -0.70 1.73 8.21
C HIS A 47 0.14 0.45 8.28
N VAL A 48 1.46 0.62 8.34
CA VAL A 48 2.41 -0.48 8.53
C VAL A 48 3.31 -0.19 9.71
N ASP A 49 3.99 -1.22 10.21
CA ASP A 49 5.02 -1.00 11.20
C ASP A 49 6.15 -0.10 10.66
N SER A 50 6.68 0.78 11.51
CA SER A 50 7.67 1.77 11.11
C SER A 50 8.98 1.14 10.64
N THR A 51 9.31 -0.06 11.12
CA THR A 51 10.46 -0.85 10.66
C THR A 51 10.29 -1.36 9.22
N GLN A 52 9.04 -1.59 8.79
CA GLN A 52 8.72 -2.12 7.46
C GLN A 52 8.35 -1.01 6.46
N ALA A 53 8.06 0.20 6.94
CA ALA A 53 7.59 1.30 6.11
C ALA A 53 8.52 1.63 4.93
N ASP A 54 9.84 1.65 5.16
CA ASP A 54 10.81 1.94 4.10
C ASP A 54 10.82 0.84 3.03
N LEU A 55 10.82 -0.43 3.47
CA LEU A 55 10.76 -1.59 2.59
C LEU A 55 9.50 -1.57 1.72
N VAL A 56 8.34 -1.27 2.33
CA VAL A 56 7.06 -1.18 1.62
C VAL A 56 7.12 -0.08 0.55
N VAL A 57 7.59 1.12 0.89
CA VAL A 57 7.74 2.20 -0.10
C VAL A 57 8.64 1.77 -1.25
N GLN A 58 9.83 1.24 -0.95
CA GLN A 58 10.79 0.86 -1.98
C GLN A 58 10.27 -0.25 -2.90
N LYS A 59 9.62 -1.27 -2.36
CA LYS A 59 9.12 -2.42 -3.14
C LYS A 59 7.86 -2.10 -3.93
N MET A 60 6.96 -1.29 -3.36
CA MET A 60 5.68 -0.95 -4.00
C MET A 60 5.81 0.15 -5.04
N ASN A 61 6.79 1.05 -4.90
CA ASN A 61 6.97 2.15 -5.84
C ASN A 61 7.34 1.62 -7.24
N GLY A 62 6.54 1.97 -8.25
CA GLY A 62 6.72 1.51 -9.63
C GLY A 62 6.02 0.19 -9.96
N LYS A 63 5.38 -0.47 -8.99
CA LYS A 63 4.57 -1.67 -9.24
C LYS A 63 3.22 -1.35 -9.87
N ARG A 64 2.50 -2.38 -10.30
CA ARG A 64 1.18 -2.25 -10.91
C ARG A 64 0.17 -3.11 -10.16
N ILE A 65 -0.95 -2.52 -9.75
CA ILE A 65 -2.09 -3.25 -9.18
C ILE A 65 -3.27 -2.99 -10.11
N LYS A 66 -3.90 -4.07 -10.61
CA LYS A 66 -5.01 -3.99 -11.57
C LYS A 66 -4.70 -3.08 -12.78
N GLY A 67 -3.47 -3.12 -13.28
CA GLY A 67 -3.02 -2.32 -14.43
C GLY A 67 -2.63 -0.87 -14.10
N ALA A 68 -3.05 -0.34 -12.95
CA ALA A 68 -2.68 0.99 -12.48
C ALA A 68 -1.27 1.00 -11.88
N LYS A 69 -0.44 1.96 -12.30
CA LYS A 69 0.90 2.15 -11.72
C LYS A 69 0.77 2.74 -10.31
N ILE A 70 1.45 2.12 -9.37
CA ILE A 70 1.46 2.50 -7.96
C ILE A 70 2.65 3.41 -7.71
N PHE A 71 2.37 4.56 -7.13
CA PHE A 71 3.33 5.35 -6.41
C PHE A 71 3.09 5.16 -4.92
N ALA A 72 4.13 4.73 -4.21
CA ALA A 72 4.11 4.56 -2.76
C ALA A 72 5.01 5.60 -2.12
N GLU A 73 4.52 6.27 -1.08
CA GLU A 73 5.29 7.24 -0.31
C GLU A 73 4.87 7.20 1.17
N LYS A 74 5.78 7.56 2.08
CA LYS A 74 5.41 7.77 3.48
C LYS A 74 4.54 9.02 3.55
N ALA A 75 3.30 8.89 3.97
CA ALA A 75 2.43 10.03 4.17
C ALA A 75 3.02 10.89 5.29
N LYS A 76 3.39 12.13 4.98
CA LYS A 76 3.74 13.12 5.99
C LYS A 76 2.45 13.60 6.64
N ASN A 77 2.45 13.65 7.98
CA ASN A 77 1.40 14.28 8.78
C ASN A 77 1.47 15.79 8.66
#